data_AF-W7ITN8-F1
#
_entry.id   AF-W7ITN8-F1
#
_cell.length_a   1.000
_cell.length_b   1.000
_cell.length_c   1.000
_cell.angle_alpha   90.00
_cell.angle_beta   90.00
_cell.angle_gamma   90.00
#
_symmetry.space_group_name_H-M   'P 1'
#
loop_
_entity.id
_entity.type
_entity.pdbx_description
1 polymer ?
#
loop_
_entity_poly.entity_id
_entity_poly.type
_entity_poly.pdbx_seq_one_letter_code
_entity_poly.pdbx_strand_id
1 'polypeptide(L)'
;MVNLGPCVPDALLVAETTALCPELVVLSSVNGHGFTDGLTAITALRPRAPRPRIVLGGKLGVDGRRHADRTDALLRAGFDAVFDDGDLTAFDAFLRLPQAVAS
;
A
#
# COMPACT_ATOMS: atom_id res chain seq x y z
N MET A 1 -2.60 4.39 -15.81
CA MET A 1 -2.57 4.63 -14.35
C MET A 1 -3.83 5.39 -13.98
N VAL A 2 -4.54 4.96 -12.94
CA VAL A 2 -5.68 5.69 -12.36
C VAL A 2 -5.21 6.28 -11.03
N ASN A 3 -5.43 7.58 -10.84
CA ASN A 3 -5.06 8.28 -9.61
C ASN A 3 -6.33 8.82 -8.96
N LEU A 4 -6.60 8.38 -7.73
CA LEU A 4 -7.79 8.77 -6.95
C LEU A 4 -7.60 10.09 -6.18
N GLY A 5 -6.41 10.69 -6.25
CA GLY A 5 -6.07 11.93 -5.56
C GLY A 5 -5.67 11.73 -4.10
N PRO A 6 -5.54 12.83 -3.34
CA PRO A 6 -5.22 12.79 -1.91
C PRO A 6 -6.47 12.46 -1.06
N CYS A 7 -6.24 11.98 0.17
CA CYS A 7 -7.30 11.78 1.17
C CYS A 7 -8.47 10.90 0.68
N VAL A 8 -8.15 9.84 -0.06
CA VAL A 8 -9.13 8.90 -0.63
C VAL A 8 -9.87 8.17 0.50
N PRO A 9 -11.21 8.26 0.57
CA PRO A 9 -11.97 7.47 1.53
C PRO A 9 -11.87 5.97 1.23
N ASP A 10 -11.82 5.12 2.25
CA ASP A 10 -11.69 3.66 2.09
C ASP A 10 -12.77 3.06 1.19
N ALA A 11 -14.01 3.56 1.30
CA ALA A 11 -15.12 3.11 0.47
C ALA A 11 -14.88 3.36 -1.03
N LEU A 12 -14.29 4.51 -1.38
CA LEU A 12 -13.94 4.83 -2.77
C LEU A 12 -12.77 3.97 -3.24
N LEU A 13 -11.73 3.81 -2.40
CA LEU A 13 -10.58 2.96 -2.70
C LEU A 13 -11.02 1.52 -3.01
N VAL A 14 -11.90 0.97 -2.16
CA VAL A 14 -12.48 -0.37 -2.34
C VAL A 14 -13.30 -0.46 -3.62
N ALA A 15 -14.21 0.49 -3.85
CA ALA A 15 -15.09 0.49 -5.01
C ALA A 15 -14.29 0.51 -6.33
N GLU A 16 -13.35 1.45 -6.45
CA GLU A 16 -12.53 1.62 -7.65
C GLU A 16 -11.59 0.42 -7.87
N THR A 17 -10.96 -0.09 -6.81
CA THR A 17 -10.06 -1.26 -6.93
C THR A 17 -10.84 -2.50 -7.37
N THR A 18 -12.04 -2.70 -6.82
CA THR A 18 -12.87 -3.86 -7.19
C THR A 18 -13.39 -3.72 -8.62
N ALA A 19 -13.82 -2.53 -9.02
CA ALA A 19 -14.33 -2.27 -10.37
C ALA A 19 -13.25 -2.41 -11.45
N LEU A 20 -12.04 -1.91 -11.18
CA LEU A 20 -10.96 -1.88 -12.16
C LEU A 20 -10.11 -3.15 -12.17
N CYS A 21 -10.12 -3.93 -11.07
CA CYS A 21 -9.29 -5.13 -10.89
C CYS A 21 -7.81 -4.92 -11.32
N PRO A 22 -7.11 -3.89 -10.77
CA PRO A 22 -5.75 -3.60 -11.18
C PRO A 22 -4.78 -4.71 -10.75
N GLU A 23 -3.61 -4.77 -11.39
CA GLU A 23 -2.51 -5.66 -10.97
C GLU A 23 -1.73 -5.09 -9.78
N LEU A 24 -1.71 -3.77 -9.63
CA LEU A 24 -1.00 -3.04 -8.58
C LEU A 24 -1.83 -1.87 -8.05
N VAL A 25 -1.88 -1.75 -6.74
CA VAL A 25 -2.39 -0.59 -5.99
C VAL A 25 -1.24 0.00 -5.19
N VAL A 26 -0.97 1.29 -5.40
CA VAL A 26 0.05 2.04 -4.66
C VAL A 26 -0.65 3.04 -3.76
N LEU A 27 -0.54 2.85 -2.45
CA LEU A 27 -0.92 3.85 -1.46
C LEU A 27 0.30 4.68 -1.10
N SER A 28 0.14 5.99 -1.02
CA SER A 28 1.22 6.90 -0.64
C SER A 28 0.80 7.78 0.53
N SER A 29 1.67 7.90 1.53
CA SER A 29 1.50 8.85 2.62
C SER A 29 2.72 9.75 2.74
N VAL A 30 2.54 11.07 2.70
CA VAL A 30 3.64 12.05 2.84
C VAL A 30 3.53 12.89 4.11
N ASN A 31 2.41 12.79 4.83
CA ASN A 31 2.11 13.55 6.04
C ASN A 31 2.67 12.90 7.32
N GLY A 32 3.23 11.69 7.23
CA GLY A 32 3.77 10.96 8.39
C GLY A 32 2.75 10.10 9.14
N HIS A 33 1.55 9.92 8.59
CA HIS A 33 0.50 9.07 9.17
C HIS A 33 0.34 7.72 8.46
N GLY A 34 1.31 7.35 7.59
CA GLY A 34 1.21 6.16 6.74
C GLY A 34 0.98 4.86 7.48
N PHE A 35 1.44 4.74 8.73
CA PHE A 35 1.16 3.55 9.54
C PHE A 35 -0.33 3.40 9.87
N THR A 36 -0.95 4.41 10.47
CA THR A 36 -2.35 4.36 10.90
C THR A 36 -3.29 4.36 9.71
N ASP A 37 -3.05 5.24 8.74
CA ASP A 37 -3.86 5.35 7.52
C ASP A 37 -3.74 4.08 6.68
N GLY A 38 -2.52 3.55 6.55
CA GLY A 38 -2.24 2.31 5.84
C GLY A 38 -2.94 1.11 6.47
N LEU A 39 -2.89 0.95 7.79
CA LEU A 39 -3.60 -0.13 8.49
C LEU A 39 -5.10 -0.08 8.26
N THR A 40 -5.70 1.11 8.28
CA THR A 40 -7.13 1.30 8.04
C THR A 40 -7.49 0.90 6.60
N ALA A 41 -6.76 1.43 5.62
CA ALA A 41 -6.99 1.17 4.21
C ALA A 41 -6.82 -0.31 3.85
N ILE A 42 -5.73 -0.96 4.29
CA ILE A 42 -5.47 -2.37 3.92
C ILE A 42 -6.48 -3.33 4.55
N THR A 43 -6.91 -3.04 5.79
CA THR A 43 -7.93 -3.83 6.49
C THR A 43 -9.28 -3.76 5.76
N ALA A 44 -9.62 -2.60 5.19
CA ALA A 44 -10.81 -2.44 4.37
C ALA A 44 -10.68 -3.11 2.99
N LEU A 45 -9.50 -2.96 2.36
CA LEU A 45 -9.27 -3.30 0.95
C LEU A 45 -8.96 -4.78 0.72
N ARG A 46 -8.00 -5.36 1.45
CA ARG A 46 -7.47 -6.70 1.16
C ARG A 46 -8.55 -7.80 1.10
N PRO A 47 -9.56 -7.84 2.01
CA PRO A 47 -10.62 -8.85 1.93
C PRO A 47 -11.50 -8.75 0.67
N ARG A 48 -11.57 -7.57 0.04
CA ARG A 48 -12.42 -7.28 -1.11
C ARG A 48 -11.66 -7.32 -2.43
N ALA A 49 -10.36 -7.06 -2.38
CA ALA A 49 -9.44 -7.10 -3.51
C ALA A 49 -8.21 -7.99 -3.17
N PRO A 50 -8.37 -9.33 -3.15
CA PRO A 50 -7.28 -10.23 -2.75
C PRO A 50 -6.17 -10.35 -3.80
N ARG A 51 -6.47 -10.07 -5.08
CA ARG A 51 -5.56 -10.28 -6.22
C ARG A 51 -4.49 -9.23 -6.46
N PRO A 52 -4.77 -7.90 -6.44
CA PRO A 52 -3.74 -6.91 -6.71
C PRO A 52 -2.58 -7.03 -5.74
N ARG A 53 -1.39 -6.70 -6.21
CA ARG A 53 -0.30 -6.31 -5.32
C ARG A 53 -0.68 -4.98 -4.69
N ILE A 54 -0.64 -4.85 -3.37
CA ILE A 54 -0.96 -3.62 -2.65
C ILE A 54 0.28 -3.21 -1.88
N VAL A 55 0.79 -2.02 -2.18
CA VAL A 55 1.99 -1.48 -1.55
C VAL A 55 1.73 -0.13 -0.90
N LEU A 56 2.52 0.19 0.12
CA LEU A 56 2.53 1.49 0.78
C LEU A 56 3.89 2.16 0.60
N GLY A 57 3.91 3.42 0.21
CA GLY A 57 5.13 4.22 0.13
C GLY A 57 5.03 5.54 0.90
N GLY A 58 6.19 6.10 1.24
CA GLY A 58 6.31 7.40 1.90
C GLY A 58 6.57 7.29 3.39
N LYS A 59 5.99 8.17 4.21
CA LYS A 59 6.34 8.31 5.64
C LYS A 59 5.42 7.50 6.54
N LEU A 60 5.99 6.56 7.28
CA LEU A 60 5.27 5.78 8.31
C LEU A 60 5.13 6.50 9.66
N GLY A 61 5.82 7.63 9.83
CA GLY A 61 5.84 8.43 11.05
C GLY A 61 6.24 9.87 10.79
N VAL A 62 6.09 10.72 11.81
CA VAL A 62 6.43 12.15 11.76
C VAL A 62 7.85 12.46 12.20
N ASP A 63 8.55 11.49 12.81
CA ASP A 63 9.89 11.65 13.40
C ASP A 63 11.03 11.41 12.40
N GLY A 64 10.71 11.08 11.14
CA GLY A 64 11.69 10.81 10.09
C GLY A 64 12.56 9.57 10.34
N ARG A 65 12.12 8.69 11.25
CA ARG A 65 12.84 7.45 11.56
C ARG A 65 12.22 6.28 10.80
N ARG A 66 13.07 5.30 10.47
CA ARG A 66 12.59 4.01 9.96
C ARG A 66 11.99 3.19 11.10
N HIS A 67 10.78 2.68 10.89
CA HIS A 67 10.04 1.92 11.91
C HIS A 67 9.82 0.46 11.47
N ALA A 68 10.82 -0.40 11.71
CA ALA A 68 10.75 -1.81 11.32
C ALA A 68 9.48 -2.51 11.85
N ASP A 69 9.13 -2.30 13.12
CA ASP A 69 7.92 -2.89 13.72
C ASP A 69 6.62 -2.45 13.02
N ARG A 70 6.57 -1.19 12.53
CA ARG A 70 5.42 -0.66 11.79
C ARG A 70 5.34 -1.27 10.41
N THR A 71 6.48 -1.38 9.72
CA THR A 71 6.58 -2.09 8.45
C THR A 71 6.07 -3.53 8.60
N ASP A 72 6.55 -4.26 9.60
CA ASP A 72 6.16 -5.66 9.83
C ASP A 72 4.67 -5.80 10.17
N ALA A 73 4.10 -4.85 10.92
CA ALA A 73 2.68 -4.82 11.21
C ALA A 73 1.83 -4.59 9.93
N LEU A 74 2.26 -3.69 9.04
CA LEU A 74 1.57 -3.43 7.77
C LEU A 74 1.65 -4.62 6.81
N LEU A 75 2.82 -5.27 6.73
CA LEU A 75 2.98 -6.50 5.94
C LEU A 75 2.04 -7.60 6.45
N ARG A 76 2.00 -7.83 7.78
CA ARG A 76 1.08 -8.80 8.38
C ARG A 76 -0.40 -8.44 8.19
N ALA A 77 -0.73 -7.15 8.11
CA ALA A 77 -2.10 -6.70 7.82
C ALA A 77 -2.52 -6.93 6.36
N GLY A 78 -1.57 -7.21 5.47
CA GLY A 78 -1.85 -7.64 4.10
C GLY A 78 -1.24 -6.77 3.01
N PHE A 79 -0.33 -5.85 3.31
CA PHE A 79 0.49 -5.23 2.27
C PHE A 79 1.52 -6.21 1.73
N ASP A 80 1.78 -6.16 0.43
CA ASP A 80 2.81 -6.99 -0.22
C ASP A 80 4.20 -6.38 -0.08
N ALA A 81 4.29 -5.05 0.05
CA ALA A 81 5.53 -4.33 0.36
C ALA A 81 5.25 -2.96 0.98
N VAL A 82 6.19 -2.48 1.77
CA VAL A 82 6.17 -1.14 2.38
C VAL A 82 7.51 -0.45 2.15
N PHE A 83 7.49 0.72 1.53
CA PHE A 83 8.65 1.52 1.16
C PHE A 83 8.68 2.79 2.01
N ASP A 84 9.25 2.67 3.21
CA ASP A 84 9.43 3.79 4.12
C ASP A 84 10.42 4.82 3.54
N ASP A 85 10.14 6.10 3.76
CA ASP A 85 10.86 7.26 3.22
C ASP A 85 11.02 7.28 1.69
N GLY A 86 10.12 6.61 0.96
CA GLY A 86 10.06 6.69 -0.50
C GLY A 86 11.24 6.02 -1.22
N ASP A 87 11.73 4.89 -0.70
CA ASP A 87 12.78 4.08 -1.34
C ASP A 87 12.37 3.58 -2.73
N LEU A 88 12.66 4.39 -3.76
CA LEU A 88 12.34 4.09 -5.16
C LEU A 88 13.17 2.94 -5.72
N THR A 89 14.37 2.69 -5.19
CA THR A 89 15.22 1.59 -5.64
C THR A 89 14.62 0.25 -5.21
N ALA A 90 14.17 0.14 -3.96
CA ALA A 90 13.44 -1.03 -3.49
C ALA A 90 12.10 -1.20 -4.24
N PHE A 91 11.42 -0.10 -4.58
CA PHE A 91 10.19 -0.17 -5.37
C PHE A 91 10.44 -0.69 -6.80
N ASP A 92 11.46 -0.19 -7.51
CA ASP A 92 11.81 -0.72 -8.84
C ASP A 92 12.17 -2.21 -8.78
N ALA A 93 12.93 -2.62 -7.77
CA ALA A 93 13.26 -4.03 -7.54
C ALA A 93 11.98 -4.88 -7.31
N PHE A 94 11.03 -4.37 -6.53
CA PHE A 94 9.74 -5.03 -6.30
C PHE A 94 8.95 -5.18 -7.60
N LEU A 95 8.88 -4.15 -8.45
CA LEU A 95 8.13 -4.21 -9.72
C LEU A 95 8.68 -5.28 -10.68
N ARG A 96 9.97 -5.59 -10.60
CA ARG A 96 10.60 -6.65 -11.41
C ARG A 96 10.33 -8.06 -10.90
N LEU A 97 9.80 -8.22 -9.68
CA LEU A 97 9.43 -9.53 -9.17
C LEU A 97 8.22 -10.07 -9.93
N PRO A 98 8.24 -11.35 -10.35
CA PRO A 98 7.10 -11.96 -11.01
C PRO A 98 5.89 -11.95 -10.09
N GLN A 99 4.73 -11.60 -10.62
CA GLN A 99 3.49 -11.69 -9.89
C GLN A 99 3.16 -13.18 -9.68
N ALA A 100 2.95 -13.60 -8.44
CA ALA A 100 2.49 -14.95 -8.16
C ALA A 100 1.16 -15.16 -8.90
N VAL A 101 1.12 -16.10 -9.84
CA VAL A 101 -0.11 -16.42 -10.58
C VAL A 101 -1.04 -17.09 -9.59
N ALA A 102 -2.08 -16.37 -9.15
CA ALA A 102 -3.15 -16.96 -8.36
C ALA A 102 -3.82 -18.05 -9.20
N SER A 103 -3.64 -19.31 -8.81
CA SER A 103 -4.30 -20.49 -9.38
C SER A 103 -5.79 -20.51 -9.03
#